data_AF-A0A397V4N9-F1
#
_entry.id   AF-A0A397V4N9-F1
#
_cell.length_a   1.000
_cell.length_b   1.000
_cell.length_c   1.000
_cell.angle_alpha   90.00
_cell.angle_beta   90.00
_cell.angle_gamma   90.00
#
_symmetry.space_group_name_H-M   'P 1'
#
loop_
_entity.id
_entity.type
_entity.pdbx_description
1 polymer ?
#
loop_
_entity_poly.entity_id
_entity_poly.type
_entity_poly.pdbx_seq_one_letter_code
_entity_poly.pdbx_strand_id
1 'polypeptide(L)'
;MEALINTGLSFYEGVTYLVENSYNIIEKYSLHVGDVITIQEEEEESYAILRAIFRHKGNNGYFYPFIVIDWLEKTNQVHSLLECPIYKVQSEKNRDWRHVYPLSVVDQIKKAHFVHRCSSECTISHDLENMYYLKNVYYFTAI
;
A
#
# COMPACT_ATOMS: atom_id res chain seq x y z
N MET A 1 26.40 -23.40 3.95
CA MET A 1 25.11 -22.68 3.91
C MET A 1 25.13 -21.87 2.63
N GLU A 2 24.61 -22.42 1.54
CA GLU A 2 24.59 -21.75 0.25
C GLU A 2 23.31 -20.92 0.16
N ALA A 3 23.44 -19.60 0.11
CA ALA A 3 22.33 -18.73 -0.22
C ALA A 3 22.12 -18.79 -1.74
N LEU A 4 20.90 -19.10 -2.17
CA LEU A 4 20.51 -18.99 -3.57
C LEU A 4 20.43 -17.49 -3.92
N ILE A 5 21.54 -16.89 -4.34
CA ILE A 5 21.56 -15.49 -4.79
C ILE A 5 20.89 -15.45 -6.16
N ASN A 6 19.56 -15.26 -6.18
CA ASN A 6 18.81 -15.07 -7.41
C ASN A 6 19.14 -13.69 -7.99
N THR A 7 20.00 -13.67 -9.01
CA THR A 7 20.46 -12.47 -9.73
C THR A 7 19.36 -11.77 -10.55
N GLY A 8 18.12 -12.31 -10.54
CA GLY A 8 16.97 -11.77 -11.26
C GLY A 8 16.06 -10.83 -10.45
N LEU A 9 16.38 -10.54 -9.18
CA LEU A 9 15.62 -9.62 -8.32
C LEU A 9 16.28 -8.25 -8.25
N SER A 10 15.50 -7.19 -8.42
CA SER A 10 15.93 -5.80 -8.19
C SER A 10 14.84 -5.05 -7.46
N PHE A 11 15.21 -4.36 -6.39
CA PHE A 11 14.32 -3.55 -5.55
C PHE A 11 14.38 -2.07 -5.94
N TYR A 12 13.28 -1.36 -5.70
CA TYR A 12 13.11 0.04 -6.05
C TYR A 12 12.40 0.79 -4.92
N GLU A 13 12.82 2.05 -4.71
CA GLU A 13 12.14 2.97 -3.78
C GLU A 13 10.83 3.51 -4.37
N GLY A 14 10.71 3.53 -5.70
CA GLY A 14 9.51 4.00 -6.38
C GLY A 14 9.39 3.49 -7.82
N VAL A 15 8.18 3.59 -8.36
CA VAL A 15 7.86 3.22 -9.74
C VAL A 15 6.89 4.23 -10.33
N THR A 16 7.04 4.51 -11.61
CA THR A 16 6.10 5.31 -12.39
C THR A 16 5.56 4.46 -13.53
N TYR A 17 4.24 4.48 -13.72
CA TYR A 17 3.56 3.76 -14.79
C TYR A 17 2.44 4.60 -15.41
N LEU A 18 2.00 4.19 -16.59
CA LEU A 18 0.94 4.84 -17.36
C LEU A 18 -0.26 3.91 -17.42
N VAL A 19 -1.46 4.44 -17.20
CA VAL A 19 -2.72 3.70 -17.30
C VAL A 19 -3.60 4.43 -18.29
N GLU A 20 -4.17 3.70 -19.25
CA GLU A 20 -5.20 4.21 -20.14
C GLU A 20 -6.57 3.97 -19.51
N ASN A 21 -7.33 5.04 -19.29
CA ASN A 21 -8.68 4.94 -18.72
C ASN A 21 -9.74 4.64 -19.81
N SER A 22 -11.00 4.49 -19.40
CA SER A 22 -12.13 4.16 -20.29
C SER A 22 -12.42 5.23 -21.36
N TYR A 23 -11.80 6.41 -21.27
CA TYR A 23 -11.93 7.52 -22.22
C TYR A 23 -10.69 7.67 -23.12
N ASN A 24 -9.80 6.67 -23.16
CA ASN A 24 -8.52 6.68 -23.88
C ASN A 24 -7.57 7.81 -23.44
N ILE A 25 -7.72 8.27 -22.19
CA ILE A 25 -6.81 9.25 -21.60
C ILE A 25 -5.72 8.49 -20.87
N ILE A 26 -4.46 8.84 -21.17
CA ILE A 26 -3.29 8.27 -20.50
C ILE A 26 -3.00 9.07 -19.23
N GLU A 27 -3.15 8.41 -18.09
CA GLU A 27 -2.86 8.96 -16.77
C GLU A 27 -1.52 8.42 -16.26
N LYS A 28 -0.74 9.30 -15.64
CA LYS A 28 0.58 8.97 -15.09
C LYS A 28 0.49 8.81 -13.57
N TYR A 29 0.98 7.68 -13.11
CA TYR A 29 0.90 7.24 -11.74
C TYR A 29 2.30 6.99 -11.18
N SER A 30 2.56 7.47 -9.96
CA SER A 30 3.82 7.26 -9.25
C SER A 30 3.55 6.69 -7.86
N LEU A 31 4.24 5.60 -7.52
CA LEU A 31 4.23 4.94 -6.22
C LEU A 31 5.61 5.01 -5.60
N HIS A 32 5.64 5.20 -4.29
CA HIS A 32 6.84 5.09 -3.45
C HIS A 32 6.58 4.15 -2.29
N VAL A 33 7.64 3.48 -1.83
CA VAL A 33 7.58 2.72 -0.59
C VAL A 33 7.10 3.64 0.54
N GLY A 34 6.13 3.17 1.33
CA GLY A 34 5.41 3.93 2.36
C GLY A 34 4.06 4.49 1.90
N ASP A 35 3.80 4.57 0.60
CA ASP A 35 2.50 5.03 0.09
C ASP A 35 1.39 4.05 0.51
N VAL A 36 0.22 4.60 0.85
CA VAL A 36 -1.01 3.81 0.99
C VAL A 36 -1.67 3.67 -0.38
N ILE A 37 -1.91 2.42 -0.77
CA ILE A 37 -2.53 2.05 -2.04
C ILE A 37 -3.93 1.49 -1.82
N THR A 38 -4.77 1.63 -2.84
CA THR A 38 -6.08 0.97 -2.92
C THR A 38 -5.95 -0.27 -3.79
N ILE A 39 -6.47 -1.39 -3.31
CA ILE A 39 -6.60 -2.65 -4.05
C ILE A 39 -8.08 -3.00 -4.07
N GLN A 40 -8.62 -3.21 -5.27
CA GLN A 40 -10.01 -3.61 -5.44
C GLN A 40 -10.18 -5.09 -5.10
N GLU A 41 -10.92 -5.40 -4.04
CA GLU A 41 -11.44 -6.75 -3.78
C GLU A 41 -12.89 -6.85 -4.27
N GLU A 42 -13.46 -8.06 -4.27
CA GLU A 42 -14.71 -8.40 -5.00
C GLU A 42 -15.86 -7.41 -4.78
N GLU A 43 -16.05 -6.90 -3.56
CA GLU A 43 -17.18 -6.03 -3.20
C GLU A 43 -16.78 -4.71 -2.51
N GLU A 44 -15.54 -4.59 -2.00
CA GLU A 44 -15.09 -3.42 -1.23
C GLU A 44 -13.67 -2.96 -1.63
N GLU A 45 -13.42 -1.66 -1.43
CA GLU A 45 -12.06 -1.11 -1.53
C GLU A 45 -11.24 -1.49 -0.30
N SER A 46 -10.15 -2.22 -0.54
CA SER A 46 -9.16 -2.56 0.49
C SER A 46 -7.94 -1.65 0.40
N TYR A 47 -7.33 -1.38 1.55
CA TYR A 47 -6.20 -0.45 1.65
C TYR A 47 -4.97 -1.17 2.18
N ALA A 48 -3.80 -0.82 1.66
CA ALA A 48 -2.55 -1.42 2.10
C ALA A 48 -1.39 -0.41 2.04
N ILE A 49 -0.39 -0.61 2.90
CA ILE A 49 0.86 0.16 2.89
C ILE A 49 1.85 -0.56 1.98
N LEU A 50 2.42 0.16 1.02
CA LEU A 50 3.45 -0.35 0.14
C LEU A 50 4.79 -0.48 0.90
N ARG A 51 5.32 -1.69 1.04
CA ARG A 51 6.56 -1.98 1.78
C ARG A 51 7.77 -2.22 0.90
N ALA A 52 7.57 -2.73 -0.31
CA ALA A 52 8.65 -2.86 -1.28
C ALA A 52 8.09 -2.90 -2.69
N ILE A 53 8.91 -2.44 -3.64
CA ILE A 53 8.68 -2.63 -5.07
C ILE A 53 9.87 -3.41 -5.59
N PHE A 54 9.61 -4.45 -6.37
CA PHE A 54 10.69 -5.20 -7.01
C PHE A 54 10.28 -5.72 -8.38
N ARG A 55 11.25 -6.06 -9.22
CA ARG A 55 11.01 -6.82 -10.44
C ARG A 55 11.64 -8.19 -10.36
N HIS A 56 11.01 -9.15 -11.03
CA HIS A 56 11.52 -10.51 -11.17
C HIS A 56 11.56 -10.90 -12.66
N LYS A 57 12.66 -11.55 -13.07
CA LYS A 57 12.79 -12.12 -14.42
C LYS A 57 12.07 -13.47 -14.51
N GLY A 58 10.97 -13.52 -15.24
CA GLY A 58 10.21 -14.74 -15.49
C GLY A 58 10.94 -15.71 -16.42
N ASN A 59 10.45 -16.94 -16.50
CA ASN A 59 11.03 -18.01 -17.33
C ASN A 59 11.02 -17.69 -18.84
N ASN A 60 10.17 -16.77 -19.28
CA ASN A 60 10.10 -16.27 -20.65
C ASN A 60 11.12 -15.15 -20.93
N GLY A 61 11.98 -14.83 -19.96
CA GLY A 61 13.03 -13.82 -20.10
C GLY A 61 12.59 -12.38 -19.84
N TYR A 62 11.28 -12.13 -19.66
CA TYR A 62 10.74 -10.80 -19.38
C TYR A 62 10.79 -10.46 -17.88
N PHE A 63 10.86 -9.16 -17.57
CA PHE A 63 10.79 -8.66 -16.20
C PHE A 63 9.36 -8.25 -15.84
N TYR A 64 8.90 -8.71 -14.69
CA TYR A 64 7.57 -8.41 -14.16
C TYR A 64 7.67 -7.66 -12.83
N PRO A 65 6.93 -6.55 -12.64
CA PRO A 65 6.94 -5.79 -11.41
C PRO A 65 5.97 -6.39 -10.37
N PHE A 66 6.43 -6.42 -9.12
CA PHE A 66 5.71 -6.89 -7.95
C PHE A 66 5.84 -5.89 -6.81
N ILE A 67 4.89 -5.97 -5.88
CA ILE A 67 4.84 -5.17 -4.68
C ILE A 67 4.73 -6.07 -3.46
N VAL A 68 5.34 -5.63 -2.35
CA VAL A 68 5.12 -6.19 -1.02
C VAL A 68 4.26 -5.20 -0.24
N ILE A 69 3.23 -5.69 0.44
CA ILE A 69 2.26 -4.83 1.14
C ILE A 69 1.95 -5.30 2.56
N ASP A 70 1.54 -4.35 3.39
CA ASP A 70 0.88 -4.60 4.66
C ASP A 70 -0.57 -4.14 4.60
N TRP A 71 -1.52 -5.04 4.83
CA TRP A 71 -2.95 -4.73 4.82
C TRP A 71 -3.35 -3.79 5.97
N LEU A 72 -4.28 -2.89 5.70
CA LEU A 72 -4.94 -2.04 6.68
C LEU A 72 -6.34 -2.58 6.98
N GLU A 73 -6.52 -3.11 8.18
CA GLU A 73 -7.79 -3.62 8.69
C GLU A 73 -8.60 -2.49 9.34
N LYS A 74 -9.89 -2.40 9.01
CA LYS A 74 -10.81 -1.46 9.67
C LYS A 74 -11.06 -1.90 11.11
N THR A 75 -10.91 -0.99 12.07
CA THR A 75 -11.04 -1.32 13.51
C THR A 75 -12.46 -1.17 14.06
N ASN A 76 -13.42 -0.72 13.24
CA ASN A 76 -14.76 -0.27 13.65
C ASN A 76 -14.78 0.88 14.67
N GLN A 77 -13.62 1.53 14.91
CA GLN A 77 -13.51 2.74 15.72
C GLN A 77 -13.45 3.98 14.82
N VAL A 78 -13.90 5.11 15.36
CA VAL A 78 -13.75 6.44 14.76
C VAL A 78 -12.99 7.36 15.71
N HIS A 79 -12.24 8.30 15.16
CA HIS A 79 -11.55 9.30 15.96
C HIS A 79 -12.57 10.25 16.60
N SER A 80 -12.50 10.45 17.91
CA SER A 80 -13.55 11.18 18.66
C SER A 80 -13.77 12.62 18.22
N LEU A 81 -12.73 13.30 17.71
CA LEU A 81 -12.81 14.69 17.26
C LEU A 81 -12.98 14.87 15.76
N LEU A 82 -12.40 13.97 14.96
CA LEU A 82 -12.35 14.11 13.50
C LEU A 82 -13.40 13.24 12.82
N GLU A 83 -14.02 12.33 13.59
CA GLU A 83 -14.95 11.29 13.11
C GLU A 83 -14.38 10.39 11.99
N CYS A 84 -13.07 10.52 11.70
CA CYS A 84 -12.37 9.71 10.72
C CYS A 84 -12.29 8.24 11.17
N PRO A 85 -12.58 7.28 10.28
CA PRO A 85 -12.39 5.85 10.56
C PRO A 85 -10.94 5.52 10.90
N ILE A 86 -10.76 4.64 11.89
CA ILE A 86 -9.45 4.15 12.31
C ILE A 86 -9.19 2.78 11.68
N TYR A 87 -8.02 2.66 11.07
CA TYR A 87 -7.47 1.44 10.51
C TYR A 87 -6.25 1.00 11.32
N LYS A 88 -5.95 -0.29 11.27
CA LYS A 88 -4.79 -0.90 11.90
C LYS A 88 -4.03 -1.75 10.88
N VAL A 89 -2.71 -1.69 10.91
CA VAL A 89 -1.86 -2.60 10.15
C VAL A 89 -2.09 -4.04 10.66
N GLN A 90 -2.36 -4.96 9.75
CA GLN A 90 -2.60 -6.37 10.06
C GLN A 90 -1.39 -6.95 10.81
N SER A 91 -1.66 -7.57 11.97
CA SER A 91 -0.59 -8.16 12.79
C SER A 91 -0.11 -9.50 12.22
N GLU A 92 1.13 -9.88 12.54
CA GLU A 92 1.74 -11.12 12.05
C GLU A 92 0.95 -12.40 12.36
N LYS A 93 0.06 -12.36 13.37
CA LYS A 93 -0.76 -13.49 13.83
C LYS A 93 -2.03 -13.72 13.01
N ASN A 94 -2.44 -12.74 12.19
CA ASN A 94 -3.63 -12.81 11.32
C ASN A 94 -3.25 -12.91 9.83
N ARG A 95 -2.02 -13.34 9.52
CA ARG A 95 -1.50 -13.33 8.14
C ARG A 95 -2.20 -14.37 7.27
N ASP A 96 -3.12 -13.92 6.42
CA ASP A 96 -3.22 -14.54 5.11
C ASP A 96 -1.88 -14.31 4.39
N TRP A 97 -1.25 -15.42 4.01
CA TRP A 97 0.15 -15.56 3.61
C TRP A 97 0.63 -14.76 2.39
N ARG A 98 -0.23 -14.00 1.71
CA ARG A 98 0.10 -13.30 0.47
C ARG A 98 0.30 -11.82 0.73
N HIS A 99 1.56 -11.44 0.94
CA HIS A 99 1.98 -10.04 0.96
C HIS A 99 2.54 -9.56 -0.39
N VAL A 100 2.75 -10.49 -1.33
CA VAL A 100 3.34 -10.22 -2.64
C VAL A 100 2.27 -10.23 -3.71
N TYR A 101 2.13 -9.12 -4.43
CA TYR A 101 1.16 -8.97 -5.52
C TYR A 101 1.84 -8.46 -6.79
N PRO A 102 1.33 -8.78 -7.98
CA PRO A 102 1.76 -8.08 -9.19
C PRO A 102 1.36 -6.61 -9.08
N LEU A 103 2.18 -5.70 -9.59
CA LEU A 103 1.89 -4.25 -9.55
C LEU A 103 0.53 -3.89 -10.17
N SER A 104 0.03 -4.71 -11.10
CA SER A 104 -1.25 -4.53 -11.78
C SER A 104 -2.48 -4.61 -10.89
N VAL A 105 -2.38 -5.08 -9.63
CA VAL A 105 -3.54 -5.08 -8.70
C VAL A 105 -3.86 -3.68 -8.15
N VAL A 106 -2.97 -2.71 -8.35
CA VAL A 106 -3.18 -1.33 -7.93
C VAL A 106 -4.18 -0.70 -8.91
N ASP A 107 -5.45 -0.71 -8.52
CA ASP A 107 -6.58 -0.22 -9.32
C ASP A 107 -6.40 1.26 -9.66
N GLN A 108 -6.22 2.10 -8.64
CA GLN A 108 -6.00 3.54 -8.77
C GLN A 108 -5.21 4.09 -7.58
N ILE A 109 -4.30 5.03 -7.84
CA ILE A 109 -3.51 5.67 -6.78
C ILE A 109 -4.31 6.80 -6.14
N LYS A 110 -4.34 6.85 -4.80
CA LYS A 110 -4.83 7.97 -3.97
C LYS A 110 -6.33 8.26 -4.06
N LYS A 111 -7.21 7.25 -4.02
CA LYS A 111 -8.63 7.46 -3.66
C LYS A 111 -8.85 7.73 -2.18
N ALA A 112 -7.91 7.29 -1.35
CA ALA A 112 -7.95 7.47 0.10
C ALA A 112 -6.63 8.08 0.58
N HIS A 113 -6.75 8.98 1.55
CA HIS A 113 -5.62 9.61 2.20
C HIS A 113 -5.57 9.11 3.64
N PHE A 114 -4.42 8.59 4.06
CA PHE A 114 -4.22 8.06 5.41
C PHE A 114 -3.17 8.88 6.14
N VAL A 115 -3.40 9.10 7.43
CA VAL A 115 -2.48 9.80 8.32
C VAL A 115 -2.17 8.91 9.51
N HIS A 116 -0.92 8.89 9.95
CA HIS A 116 -0.51 8.18 11.16
C HIS A 116 -1.32 8.66 12.37
N ARG A 117 -1.94 7.74 13.12
CA ARG A 117 -2.62 8.04 14.38
C ARG A 117 -1.59 8.04 15.51
N CYS A 118 -0.71 9.03 15.54
CA CYS A 118 0.27 9.14 16.62
C CYS A 118 -0.44 9.42 17.95
N SER A 119 -0.10 8.65 18.98
CA SER A 119 -0.49 8.91 20.38
C SER A 119 0.74 9.38 21.17
N SER A 120 0.54 9.73 22.44
CA SER A 120 1.62 10.08 23.38
C SER A 120 2.64 8.96 23.62
N GLU A 121 2.36 7.73 23.15
CA GLU A 121 3.26 6.58 23.26
C GLU A 121 4.27 6.50 22.09
N CYS A 122 4.06 7.28 21.02
CA CYS A 122 4.99 7.37 19.89
C CYS A 122 6.20 8.23 20.26
N THR A 123 7.22 7.63 20.90
CA THR A 123 8.31 8.39 21.54
C THR A 123 9.62 8.42 20.76
N ILE A 124 9.89 7.50 19.83
CA ILE A 124 11.22 7.40 19.19
C ILE A 124 11.18 7.08 17.67
N SER A 125 10.18 6.35 17.15
CA SER A 125 10.06 6.11 15.69
C SER A 125 8.60 6.11 15.22
N HIS A 126 8.15 7.25 14.70
CA HIS A 126 6.79 7.45 14.22
C HIS A 126 6.41 6.54 13.04
N ASP A 127 7.39 6.14 12.23
CA ASP A 127 7.16 5.42 10.98
C ASP A 127 7.21 3.89 11.15
N LEU A 128 7.92 3.39 12.17
CA LEU A 128 8.16 1.96 12.36
C LEU A 128 7.21 1.32 13.39
N GLU A 129 6.80 2.06 14.41
CA GLU A 129 6.02 1.50 15.54
C GLU A 129 4.52 1.81 15.46
N ASN A 130 4.12 2.75 14.59
CA ASN A 130 2.74 3.13 14.48
C ASN A 130 1.93 2.11 13.67
N MET A 131 1.10 1.36 14.37
CA MET A 131 0.21 0.37 13.77
C MET A 131 -1.16 0.93 13.41
N TYR A 132 -1.46 2.20 13.73
CA TYR A 132 -2.81 2.77 13.58
C TYR A 132 -2.81 3.99 12.65
N TYR A 133 -3.81 4.03 11.78
CA TYR A 133 -3.94 5.04 10.74
C TYR A 133 -5.36 5.61 10.73
N LEU A 134 -5.48 6.89 10.44
CA LEU A 134 -6.75 7.59 10.22
C LEU A 134 -6.99 7.71 8.72
N LYS A 135 -8.12 7.20 8.22
CA LYS A 135 -8.58 7.51 6.87
C LYS A 135 -9.13 8.93 6.88
N ASN A 136 -8.39 9.88 6.32
CA ASN A 136 -8.78 11.28 6.22
C ASN A 136 -9.89 11.44 5.15
N VAL A 137 -11.12 11.59 5.61
CA VAL A 137 -12.29 11.75 4.75
C VAL A 137 -12.46 13.16 4.19
N TYR A 138 -11.68 14.14 4.67
CA TYR A 138 -11.79 15.54 4.25
C TYR A 138 -10.80 15.92 3.14
N TYR A 139 -9.77 15.11 2.91
CA TYR A 139 -8.65 15.47 2.02
C TYR A 139 -9.07 15.74 0.57
N PHE A 140 -9.98 14.93 0.03
CA PHE A 140 -10.48 15.09 -1.35
C PHE A 140 -11.80 15.88 -1.43
N THR A 141 -12.26 16.42 -0.31
CA THR A 141 -13.56 17.13 -0.19
C THR A 141 -13.35 18.61 0.13
N ALA A 142 -12.13 19.14 -0.03
CA ALA A 142 -11.89 20.58 0.14
C ALA A 142 -12.74 21.38 -0.85
N ILE A 143 -13.69 22.15 -0.31
CA ILE A 143 -14.60 23.09 -1.01
C ILE A 143 -13.93 24.46 -1.07
#